data_AF-A0A1V3QD55-F1
#
_entry.id   AF-A0A1V3QD55-F1
#
_cell.length_a   1.000
_cell.length_b   1.000
_cell.length_c   1.000
_cell.angle_alpha   90.00
_cell.angle_beta   90.00
_cell.angle_gamma   90.00
#
_symmetry.space_group_name_H-M   'P 1'
#
loop_
_entity.id
_entity.type
_entity.pdbx_description
1 polymer ?
#
loop_
_entity_poly.entity_id
_entity_poly.type
_entity_poly.pdbx_seq_one_letter_code
_entity_poly.pdbx_strand_id
1 'polypeptide(L)'
;LPPLFPPPEAINTFFSILNFKKISDKYNYRSIIDCQKYIPELYSNKEYSTLKYSYNKESLKEPYYCFYFWAHLNNFKFLYLDTVNPVGDDMVGNIVLFPTGEKMALHSWYARAYEVHNDQTIRLNSFLKDYNIEDASVDWKEIQVFKNIFFNWKKRAKVFAVKLFKNK
;
A
#
# COMPACT_ATOMS: atom_id res chain seq x y z
N LEU A 1 -6.59 20.88 13.64
CA LEU A 1 -5.41 19.99 13.73
C LEU A 1 -5.23 19.34 12.36
N PRO A 2 -4.04 19.38 11.74
CA PRO A 2 -3.81 18.61 10.52
C PRO A 2 -4.15 17.13 10.77
N PRO A 3 -4.62 16.38 9.77
CA PRO A 3 -4.86 14.95 9.95
C PRO A 3 -3.56 14.30 10.40
N LEU A 4 -3.59 13.65 11.57
CA LEU A 4 -2.44 12.89 12.06
C LEU A 4 -2.19 11.75 11.08
N PHE A 5 -0.94 11.66 10.61
CA PHE A 5 -0.53 10.60 9.71
C PHE A 5 -0.62 9.22 10.39
N PRO A 6 -0.66 8.13 9.59
CA PRO A 6 -0.55 6.76 10.09
C PRO A 6 0.55 6.58 11.13
N PRO A 7 0.46 5.54 11.98
CA PRO A 7 1.60 5.14 12.81
C PRO A 7 2.82 4.89 11.92
N PRO A 8 4.03 5.32 12.31
CA PRO A 8 5.23 5.21 11.47
C PRO A 8 5.62 3.75 11.17
N GLU A 9 5.13 2.83 12.01
CA GLU A 9 5.29 1.39 11.86
C GLU A 9 4.33 0.77 10.85
N ALA A 10 3.35 1.52 10.35
CA ALA A 10 2.38 1.05 9.36
C ALA A 10 2.29 2.05 8.22
N ILE A 11 3.20 1.92 7.27
CA ILE A 11 3.23 2.79 6.09
C ILE A 11 2.23 2.33 5.01
N ASN A 12 2.09 3.11 3.96
CA ASN A 12 1.30 2.74 2.80
C ASN A 12 1.84 1.44 2.16
N THR A 13 0.95 0.47 1.94
CA THR A 13 1.27 -0.83 1.34
C THR A 13 1.86 -0.77 -0.06
N PHE A 14 1.58 0.29 -0.83
CA PHE A 14 2.09 0.42 -2.19
C PHE A 14 3.58 0.76 -2.26
N PHE A 15 4.16 1.22 -1.15
CA PHE A 15 5.57 1.65 -1.09
C PHE A 15 6.44 0.71 -0.23
N SER A 16 5.90 -0.43 0.19
CA SER A 16 6.65 -1.44 0.94
C SER A 16 7.14 -2.56 0.02
N ILE A 17 8.42 -2.87 0.16
CA ILE A 17 9.05 -4.04 -0.43
C ILE A 17 9.25 -5.06 0.69
N LEU A 18 8.74 -6.27 0.46
CA LEU A 18 8.76 -7.35 1.43
C LEU A 18 9.19 -8.66 0.79
N ASN A 19 9.76 -9.55 1.60
CA ASN A 19 10.04 -10.92 1.17
C ASN A 19 8.76 -11.75 1.31
N PHE A 20 7.97 -11.80 0.24
CA PHE A 20 6.66 -12.44 0.25
C PHE A 20 6.74 -13.92 0.65
N LYS A 21 7.73 -14.67 0.14
CA LYS A 21 7.94 -16.07 0.47
C LYS A 21 8.13 -16.29 1.97
N LYS A 22 9.03 -15.53 2.60
CA LYS A 22 9.28 -15.64 4.05
C LYS A 22 8.03 -15.30 4.87
N ILE A 23 7.27 -14.29 4.45
CA ILE A 23 6.04 -13.90 5.14
C ILE A 23 4.96 -14.97 4.98
N SER A 24 4.78 -15.52 3.78
CA SER A 24 3.78 -16.56 3.52
C SER A 24 4.03 -17.82 4.34
N ASP A 25 5.29 -18.19 4.56
CA ASP A 25 5.67 -19.38 5.33
C ASP A 25 5.27 -19.30 6.82
N LYS A 26 5.13 -18.09 7.37
CA LYS A 26 4.68 -17.87 8.76
C LYS A 26 3.28 -17.27 8.86
N TYR A 27 2.62 -17.03 7.72
CA TYR A 27 1.36 -16.30 7.69
C TYR A 27 0.29 -17.02 8.53
N ASN A 28 -0.28 -16.30 9.49
CA ASN A 28 -1.43 -16.76 10.24
C ASN A 28 -2.42 -15.62 10.41
N TYR A 29 -3.61 -15.78 9.82
CA TYR A 29 -4.63 -14.74 9.82
C TYR A 29 -5.05 -14.32 11.24
N ARG A 30 -5.19 -15.28 12.18
CA ARG A 30 -5.62 -14.99 13.56
C ARG A 30 -4.57 -14.15 14.28
N SER A 31 -3.30 -14.54 14.22
CA SER A 31 -2.23 -13.76 14.86
C SER A 31 -2.08 -12.36 14.27
N ILE A 32 -2.41 -12.19 12.98
CA ILE A 32 -2.41 -10.87 12.34
C ILE A 32 -3.54 -10.01 12.90
N ILE A 33 -4.79 -10.50 12.90
CA ILE A 33 -5.92 -9.69 13.39
C ILE A 33 -5.81 -9.36 14.88
N ASP A 34 -5.18 -10.22 15.68
CA ASP A 34 -4.92 -9.98 17.10
C ASP A 34 -3.99 -8.77 17.34
N CYS A 35 -3.31 -8.31 16.28
CA CYS A 35 -2.49 -7.11 16.26
C CYS A 35 -3.26 -5.84 15.84
N GLN A 36 -4.58 -5.87 15.62
CA GLN A 36 -5.37 -4.63 15.40
C GLN A 36 -5.61 -3.89 16.73
N LYS A 37 -4.52 -3.50 17.40
CA LYS A 37 -4.50 -2.81 18.69
C LYS A 37 -3.23 -1.97 18.82
N TYR A 38 -3.22 -1.01 19.74
CA TYR A 38 -1.99 -0.30 20.09
C TYR A 38 -1.04 -1.25 20.83
N ILE A 39 0.22 -1.29 20.39
CA ILE A 39 1.28 -2.16 20.90
C ILE A 39 2.48 -1.26 21.25
N PRO A 40 2.62 -0.83 22.51
CA PRO A 40 3.68 0.10 22.94
C PRO A 40 5.09 -0.39 22.62
N GLU A 41 5.32 -1.71 22.67
CA GLU A 41 6.62 -2.33 22.46
C GLU A 41 7.17 -2.12 21.05
N LEU A 42 6.31 -1.86 20.06
CA LEU A 42 6.75 -1.52 18.70
C LEU A 42 7.50 -0.18 18.64
N TYR A 43 7.26 0.70 19.62
CA TYR A 43 7.74 2.08 19.60
C TYR A 43 8.80 2.39 20.67
N SER A 44 8.96 1.53 21.67
CA SER A 44 9.74 1.81 22.89
C SER A 44 11.22 2.13 22.65
N ASN A 45 11.80 1.60 21.57
CA ASN A 45 13.21 1.75 21.22
C ASN A 45 13.42 2.41 19.85
N LYS A 46 12.45 3.22 19.39
CA LYS A 46 12.51 3.84 18.06
C LYS A 46 12.54 5.35 18.14
N GLU A 47 13.44 5.93 17.37
CA GLU A 47 13.56 7.37 17.22
C GLU A 47 12.84 7.83 15.96
N TYR A 48 11.93 8.79 16.14
CA TYR A 48 11.11 9.37 15.07
C TYR A 48 11.28 10.89 14.98
N SER A 49 12.28 11.44 15.66
CA SER A 49 12.59 12.87 15.71
C SER A 49 12.85 13.47 14.33
N THR A 50 13.31 12.63 13.39
CA THR A 50 13.63 13.00 12.00
C THR A 50 12.41 13.00 11.07
N LEU A 51 11.23 12.54 11.52
CA LEU A 51 10.03 12.54 10.70
C LEU A 51 9.51 13.98 10.53
N LYS A 52 9.28 14.38 9.28
CA LYS A 52 8.79 15.72 8.92
C LYS A 52 7.36 16.02 9.40
N TYR A 53 6.57 14.98 9.69
CA TYR A 53 5.14 15.10 9.97
C TYR A 53 4.77 14.50 11.32
N SER A 54 3.73 15.05 11.94
CA SER A 54 3.14 14.47 13.14
C SER A 54 2.34 13.21 12.79
N TYR A 55 2.39 12.22 13.68
CA TYR A 55 1.78 10.92 13.50
C TYR A 55 1.08 10.48 14.79
N ASN A 56 0.14 9.55 14.68
CA ASN A 56 -0.54 8.97 15.84
C ASN A 56 -0.15 7.50 16.00
N LYS A 57 0.64 7.18 17.04
CA LYS A 57 1.07 5.80 17.38
C LYS A 57 -0.10 4.88 17.73
N GLU A 58 -1.21 5.43 18.21
CA GLU A 58 -2.40 4.70 18.63
C GLU A 58 -3.44 4.56 17.52
N SER A 59 -3.16 5.08 16.32
CA SER A 59 -4.10 5.01 15.21
C SER A 59 -4.29 3.57 14.73
N LEU A 60 -5.54 3.12 14.69
CA LEU A 60 -5.99 1.83 14.18
C LEU A 60 -6.97 1.99 13.01
N LYS A 61 -6.93 3.15 12.36
CA LYS A 61 -7.92 3.57 11.35
C LYS A 61 -7.95 2.63 10.14
N GLU A 62 -6.77 2.22 9.67
CA GLU A 62 -6.68 1.36 8.49
C GLU A 62 -6.62 -0.12 8.89
N PRO A 63 -7.38 -0.99 8.20
CA PRO A 63 -7.45 -2.41 8.55
C PRO A 63 -6.15 -3.17 8.27
N TYR A 64 -5.26 -2.61 7.43
CA TYR A 64 -3.99 -3.26 7.09
C TYR A 64 -2.88 -2.99 8.12
N TYR A 65 -3.07 -2.08 9.10
CA TYR A 65 -2.03 -1.79 10.09
C TYR A 65 -1.65 -3.02 10.93
N CYS A 66 -2.63 -3.86 11.27
CA CYS A 66 -2.38 -5.11 12.02
C CYS A 66 -1.36 -6.03 11.33
N PHE A 67 -1.32 -6.05 9.99
CA PHE A 67 -0.33 -6.83 9.25
C PHE A 67 1.09 -6.33 9.51
N TYR A 68 1.32 -5.01 9.47
CA TYR A 68 2.62 -4.42 9.73
C TYR A 68 3.07 -4.64 11.17
N PHE A 69 2.16 -4.45 12.12
CA PHE A 69 2.45 -4.66 13.53
C PHE A 69 2.83 -6.12 13.81
N TRP A 70 2.04 -7.07 13.30
CA TRP A 70 2.35 -8.50 13.37
C TRP A 70 3.71 -8.80 12.72
N ALA A 71 3.98 -8.20 11.57
CA ALA A 71 5.21 -8.46 10.84
C ALA A 71 6.46 -7.97 11.60
N HIS A 72 6.38 -6.77 12.19
CA HIS A 72 7.43 -6.23 13.06
C HIS A 72 7.66 -7.10 14.30
N LEU A 73 6.59 -7.54 14.97
CA LEU A 73 6.69 -8.47 16.11
C LEU A 73 7.33 -9.82 15.73
N ASN A 74 7.22 -10.22 14.47
CA ASN A 74 7.82 -11.45 13.93
C ASN A 74 9.20 -11.22 13.28
N ASN A 75 9.81 -10.05 13.49
CA ASN A 75 11.13 -9.67 12.99
C ASN A 75 11.23 -9.68 11.45
N PHE A 76 10.12 -9.45 10.74
CA PHE A 76 10.18 -9.20 9.31
C PHE A 76 10.71 -7.79 9.04
N LYS A 77 11.60 -7.70 8.07
CA LYS A 77 12.13 -6.42 7.59
C LYS A 77 11.36 -5.99 6.36
N PHE A 78 11.03 -4.70 6.34
CA PHE A 78 10.49 -4.01 5.17
C PHE A 78 11.57 -3.09 4.63
N LEU A 79 11.65 -3.00 3.30
CA LEU A 79 12.30 -1.88 2.64
C LEU A 79 11.20 -0.95 2.15
N TYR A 80 11.49 0.34 2.09
CA TYR A 80 10.54 1.35 1.68
C TYR A 80 11.10 2.11 0.50
N LEU A 81 10.24 2.40 -0.47
CA LEU A 81 10.60 3.24 -1.60
C LEU A 81 10.53 4.70 -1.16
N ASP A 82 11.54 5.48 -1.53
CA ASP A 82 11.52 6.92 -1.32
C ASP A 82 10.46 7.58 -2.20
N THR A 83 9.83 8.63 -1.66
CA THR A 83 8.78 9.35 -2.37
C THR A 83 8.91 10.85 -2.20
N VAL A 84 8.55 11.60 -3.24
CA VAL A 84 8.30 13.03 -3.18
C VAL A 84 6.81 13.27 -2.99
N ASN A 85 6.46 13.87 -1.84
CA ASN A 85 5.12 14.33 -1.51
C ASN A 85 5.22 15.66 -0.72
N PRO A 86 4.41 16.68 -1.04
CA PRO A 86 3.48 16.73 -2.19
C PRO A 86 4.18 16.77 -3.55
N VAL A 87 3.43 16.50 -4.62
CA VAL A 87 3.91 16.64 -6.01
C VAL A 87 3.53 18.03 -6.51
N GLY A 88 4.44 19.00 -6.35
CA GLY A 88 4.09 20.42 -6.49
C GLY A 88 3.07 20.79 -5.42
N ASP A 89 1.91 21.31 -5.82
CA ASP A 89 0.79 21.64 -4.92
C ASP A 89 -0.18 20.46 -4.69
N ASP A 90 0.08 19.30 -5.30
CA ASP A 90 -0.79 18.13 -5.19
C ASP A 90 -0.48 17.28 -3.95
N MET A 91 -1.40 17.31 -2.99
CA MET A 91 -1.33 16.53 -1.75
C MET A 91 -1.78 15.07 -1.92
N VAL A 92 -2.46 14.72 -3.02
CA VAL A 92 -3.04 13.37 -3.23
C VAL A 92 -2.27 12.55 -4.28
N GLY A 93 -1.08 13.02 -4.65
CA GLY A 93 -0.11 12.36 -5.51
C GLY A 93 1.21 12.12 -4.78
N ASN A 94 1.93 11.07 -5.16
CA ASN A 94 3.26 10.75 -4.66
C ASN A 94 4.12 10.32 -5.85
N ILE A 95 5.26 10.95 -6.06
CA ILE A 95 6.26 10.44 -7.00
C ILE A 95 7.13 9.45 -6.25
N VAL A 96 7.15 8.20 -6.71
CA VAL A 96 8.03 7.13 -6.22
C VAL A 96 9.37 7.24 -6.92
N LEU A 97 10.46 7.11 -6.17
CA LEU A 97 11.82 7.22 -6.68
C LEU A 97 12.51 5.85 -6.74
N PHE A 98 13.38 5.69 -7.73
CA PHE A 98 14.41 4.66 -7.69
C PHE A 98 15.43 4.97 -6.59
N PRO A 99 16.21 3.97 -6.13
CA PRO A 99 17.35 4.21 -5.24
C PRO A 99 18.39 5.20 -5.81
N THR A 100 18.41 5.40 -7.13
CA THR A 100 19.25 6.39 -7.83
C THR A 100 18.72 7.83 -7.67
N GLY A 101 17.50 8.01 -7.16
CA GLY A 101 16.80 9.30 -7.06
C GLY A 101 15.95 9.65 -8.29
N GLU A 102 16.00 8.84 -9.35
CA GLU A 102 15.21 9.05 -10.56
C GLU A 102 13.72 8.74 -10.33
N LYS A 103 12.83 9.44 -11.06
CA LYS A 103 11.38 9.22 -10.97
C LYS A 103 11.04 7.82 -11.52
N MET A 104 10.44 6.97 -10.68
CA MET A 104 10.01 5.63 -11.05
C MET A 104 8.54 5.60 -11.47
N ALA A 105 7.66 6.17 -10.64
CA ALA A 105 6.21 6.11 -10.88
C ALA A 105 5.47 7.23 -10.16
N LEU A 106 4.28 7.56 -10.66
CA LEU A 106 3.30 8.38 -9.95
C LEU A 106 2.24 7.49 -9.31
N HIS A 107 2.11 7.53 -7.99
CA HIS A 107 0.98 6.97 -7.27
C HIS A 107 -0.01 8.06 -6.88
N SER A 108 -1.29 7.90 -7.21
CA SER A 108 -2.34 8.82 -6.77
C SER A 108 -3.57 8.10 -6.23
N TRP A 109 -4.22 8.69 -5.23
CA TRP A 109 -5.49 8.19 -4.68
C TRP A 109 -6.60 8.12 -5.72
N TYR A 110 -6.53 9.00 -6.74
CA TYR A 110 -7.50 9.07 -7.83
C TYR A 110 -7.03 8.36 -9.10
N ALA A 111 -6.04 7.47 -9.03
CA ALA A 111 -5.59 6.73 -10.22
C ALA A 111 -6.73 5.96 -10.92
N ARG A 112 -7.73 5.47 -10.16
CA ARG A 112 -8.90 4.78 -10.73
C ARG A 112 -9.90 5.70 -11.43
N ALA A 113 -9.77 7.01 -11.27
CA ALA A 113 -10.57 8.01 -11.96
C ALA A 113 -9.97 8.42 -13.31
N TYR A 114 -8.78 7.91 -13.65
CA TYR A 114 -8.14 8.15 -14.94
C TYR A 114 -9.05 7.67 -16.08
N GLU A 115 -9.27 8.52 -17.09
CA GLU A 115 -10.17 8.32 -18.23
C GLU A 115 -11.66 8.16 -17.88
N VAL A 116 -12.02 8.21 -16.60
CA VAL A 116 -13.41 8.19 -16.13
C VAL A 116 -13.89 9.59 -15.75
N HIS A 117 -13.04 10.37 -15.10
CA HIS A 117 -13.32 11.75 -14.70
C HIS A 117 -12.32 12.70 -15.36
N ASN A 118 -12.85 13.68 -16.09
CA ASN A 118 -12.03 14.56 -16.94
C ASN A 118 -11.05 15.40 -16.13
N ASP A 119 -11.50 15.95 -15.00
CA ASP A 119 -10.67 16.74 -14.07
C ASP A 119 -9.49 15.92 -13.54
N GLN A 120 -9.72 14.69 -13.11
CA GLN A 120 -8.66 13.81 -12.62
C GLN A 120 -7.72 13.36 -13.74
N THR A 121 -8.24 13.18 -14.95
CA THR A 121 -7.43 12.82 -16.13
C THR A 121 -6.48 13.95 -16.50
N ILE A 122 -6.97 15.19 -16.58
CA ILE A 122 -6.15 16.39 -16.84
C ILE A 122 -5.07 16.53 -15.76
N ARG A 123 -5.45 16.37 -14.49
CA ARG A 123 -4.55 16.43 -13.34
C ARG A 123 -3.46 15.36 -13.38
N LEU A 124 -3.81 14.11 -13.68
CA LEU A 124 -2.82 13.03 -13.76
C LEU A 124 -1.89 13.24 -14.97
N ASN A 125 -2.44 13.62 -16.12
CA ASN A 125 -1.66 13.90 -17.32
C ASN A 125 -0.64 15.03 -17.11
N SER A 126 -0.90 16.03 -16.27
CA SER A 126 0.11 17.06 -15.98
C SER A 126 1.37 16.51 -15.32
N PHE A 127 1.26 15.44 -14.54
CA PHE A 127 2.40 14.79 -13.89
C PHE A 127 3.05 13.72 -14.76
N LEU A 128 2.26 13.04 -15.60
CA LEU A 128 2.74 11.96 -16.46
C LEU A 128 3.58 12.45 -17.64
N LYS A 129 3.49 13.75 -18.00
CA LYS A 129 4.34 14.38 -19.02
C LYS A 129 5.84 14.16 -18.80
N ASP A 130 6.26 14.05 -17.54
CA ASP A 130 7.67 13.86 -17.17
C ASP A 130 8.19 12.43 -17.40
N TYR A 131 7.32 11.48 -17.75
CA TYR A 131 7.64 10.04 -17.76
C TYR A 131 7.85 9.46 -19.17
N ASN A 132 7.88 10.26 -20.23
CA ASN A 132 8.02 9.82 -21.64
C ASN A 132 7.19 8.56 -21.97
N ILE A 133 5.95 8.51 -21.46
CA ILE A 133 5.09 7.31 -21.54
C ILE A 133 4.74 6.96 -23.00
N GLU A 134 4.69 7.96 -23.88
CA GLU A 134 4.39 7.78 -25.30
C GLU A 134 5.45 6.92 -26.01
N ASP A 135 6.70 6.95 -25.54
CA ASP A 135 7.81 6.16 -26.07
C ASP A 135 7.99 4.81 -25.34
N ALA A 136 7.21 4.57 -24.28
CA ALA A 136 7.34 3.37 -23.48
C ALA A 136 6.81 2.15 -24.26
N SER A 137 7.71 1.21 -24.56
CA SER A 137 7.33 -0.10 -25.12
C SER A 137 7.36 -1.16 -24.02
N VAL A 138 6.32 -1.97 -23.99
CA VAL A 138 6.21 -3.11 -23.06
C VAL A 138 6.48 -4.38 -23.84
N ASP A 139 7.55 -5.11 -23.52
CA ASP A 139 7.74 -6.45 -24.06
C ASP A 139 6.82 -7.45 -23.34
N TRP A 140 5.66 -7.67 -23.93
CA TRP A 140 4.68 -8.63 -23.43
C TRP A 140 5.20 -10.07 -23.35
N LYS A 141 6.32 -10.40 -24.01
CA LYS A 141 6.95 -11.73 -23.90
C LYS A 141 7.66 -11.92 -22.56
N GLU A 142 8.14 -10.84 -21.94
CA GLU A 142 8.82 -10.88 -20.63
C GLU A 142 7.83 -10.81 -19.46
N ILE A 143 6.60 -10.36 -19.70
CA ILE A 143 5.58 -10.24 -18.67
C ILE A 143 4.74 -11.53 -18.55
N GLN A 144 4.88 -12.22 -17.42
CA GLN A 144 3.95 -13.29 -17.04
C GLN A 144 2.73 -12.74 -16.30
N VAL A 145 1.58 -12.71 -16.97
CA VAL A 145 0.30 -12.34 -16.34
C VAL A 145 -0.40 -13.59 -15.81
N PHE A 146 -0.44 -13.76 -14.49
CA PHE A 146 -1.20 -14.83 -13.85
C PHE A 146 -2.69 -14.46 -13.78
N LYS A 147 -3.51 -15.01 -14.69
CA LYS A 147 -4.97 -14.86 -14.67
C LYS A 147 -5.63 -16.07 -14.03
N ASN A 148 -6.34 -15.88 -12.93
CA ASN A 148 -7.22 -16.90 -12.35
C ASN A 148 -8.66 -16.67 -12.82
N ILE A 149 -9.03 -17.29 -13.95
CA ILE A 149 -10.33 -17.13 -14.61
C ILE A 149 -11.49 -17.49 -13.66
N PHE A 150 -11.27 -18.44 -12.76
CA PHE A 150 -12.27 -18.91 -11.79
C PHE A 150 -12.29 -18.12 -10.48
N PHE A 151 -11.46 -17.08 -10.33
CA PHE A 151 -11.39 -16.30 -9.09
C PHE A 151 -12.76 -15.76 -8.66
N ASN A 152 -13.50 -15.15 -9.60
CA ASN A 152 -14.84 -14.62 -9.32
C ASN A 152 -15.86 -15.71 -9.00
N TRP A 153 -15.80 -16.84 -9.68
CA TRP A 153 -16.69 -17.98 -9.42
C TRP A 153 -16.44 -18.58 -8.04
N LYS A 154 -15.17 -18.81 -7.68
CA LYS A 154 -14.78 -19.29 -6.34
C LYS A 154 -15.22 -18.31 -5.24
N LYS A 155 -15.06 -17.00 -5.46
CA LYS A 155 -15.52 -15.96 -4.53
C LYS A 155 -17.03 -16.00 -4.32
N ARG A 156 -17.81 -16.07 -5.40
CA ARG A 156 -19.28 -16.14 -5.35
C ARG A 156 -19.77 -17.41 -4.65
N ALA A 157 -19.20 -18.56 -4.98
CA ALA A 157 -19.54 -19.83 -4.36
C ALA A 157 -19.27 -19.81 -2.83
N LYS A 158 -18.13 -19.24 -2.41
CA LYS A 158 -17.80 -19.08 -0.98
C LYS A 158 -18.83 -18.21 -0.25
N VAL A 159 -19.23 -17.08 -0.83
CA VAL A 159 -20.25 -16.20 -0.24
C VAL A 159 -21.60 -16.91 -0.14
N PHE A 160 -21.99 -17.64 -1.18
CA PHE A 160 -23.24 -18.40 -1.20
C PHE A 160 -23.26 -19.51 -0.14
N ALA A 161 -22.17 -20.28 -0.01
CA ALA A 161 -22.03 -21.30 1.02
C ALA A 161 -22.15 -20.70 2.44
N VAL A 162 -21.45 -19.60 2.72
CA VAL A 162 -21.54 -18.92 4.03
C VAL A 162 -22.96 -18.44 4.33
N LYS A 163 -23.71 -17.96 3.32
CA LYS A 163 -25.13 -17.59 3.51
C LYS A 163 -26.00 -18.80 3.86
N LEU A 164 -25.81 -19.94 3.18
CA LEU A 164 -26.57 -21.16 3.46
C LEU A 164 -26.33 -21.72 4.86
N PHE A 165 -25.09 -21.64 5.36
CA PHE A 165 -24.73 -22.12 6.70
C PHE A 165 -25.00 -21.11 7.82
N LYS A 166 -25.24 -19.83 7.52
CA LYS A 166 -25.67 -18.81 8.51
C LYS A 166 -27.19 -18.69 8.66
N ASN A 167 -27.95 -19.20 7.69
CA ASN A 167 -29.42 -19.21 7.71
C ASN A 167 -30.01 -20.56 8.16
N LYS A 168 -29.17 -21.42 8.75
CA LYS A 168 -29.57 -22.58 9.56
C LYS A 168 -29.14 -22.31 11.00
#